data_AF-A0AAD1JDA3-F1
#
_entry.id   AF-A0AAD1JDA3-F1
#
_cell.length_a   1.000
_cell.length_b   1.000
_cell.length_c   1.000
_cell.angle_alpha   90.00
_cell.angle_beta   90.00
_cell.angle_gamma   90.00
#
_symmetry.space_group_name_H-M   'P 1'
#
loop_
_entity.id
_entity.type
_entity.pdbx_description
1 polymer ?
#
loop_
_entity_poly.entity_id
_entity_poly.type
_entity_poly.pdbx_seq_one_letter_code
_entity_poly.pdbx_strand_id
1 'polypeptide(L)'
;MENRVITFPAEAMKSKKEFRLPLTDTLAKIIYNMRDLTYRRSEYVFCSPVHMGRMMSDNTLNVAHKRLGITNHNAHGWRSSFSTICYEHQKEHGMSAEVIEAQLHHQIGSSVTRAYMRSDFLEERRNLLEWWEIFLKDEK
;
A
#
# COMPACT_ATOMS: atom_id res chain seq x y z
N MET A 1 9.99 13.06 5.49
CA MET A 1 10.15 11.72 6.09
C MET A 1 11.53 11.22 5.69
N GLU A 2 12.50 11.22 6.61
CA GLU A 2 13.92 10.94 6.32
C GLU A 2 14.21 9.52 5.83
N ASN A 3 13.25 8.58 5.92
CA ASN A 3 13.48 7.17 5.60
C ASN A 3 12.56 6.56 4.52
N ARG A 4 11.82 7.37 3.73
CA ARG A 4 10.92 6.85 2.66
C ARG A 4 10.00 5.71 3.14
N VAL A 5 9.41 5.86 4.32
CA VAL A 5 8.54 4.86 4.97
C VAL A 5 7.39 5.59 5.67
N ILE A 6 6.18 5.03 5.58
CA ILE A 6 5.04 5.41 6.41
C ILE A 6 4.85 4.35 7.49
N THR A 7 4.84 4.78 8.75
CA THR A 7 4.59 3.90 9.88
C THR A 7 3.15 4.07 10.36
N PHE A 8 2.41 2.97 10.38
CA PHE A 8 1.09 2.87 10.97
C PHE A 8 1.23 2.24 12.36
N PRO A 9 0.92 2.99 13.43
CA PRO A 9 1.14 2.53 14.80
C PRO A 9 0.22 1.36 15.14
N ALA A 10 0.66 0.49 16.05
CA ALA A 10 -0.05 -0.75 16.39
C ALA A 10 -1.49 -0.51 16.84
N GLU A 11 -1.75 0.61 17.53
CA GLU A 11 -3.05 1.01 18.06
C GLU A 11 -4.06 1.34 16.94
N ALA A 12 -3.57 1.79 15.77
CA ALA A 12 -4.38 2.06 14.60
C ALA A 12 -4.67 0.79 13.77
N MET A 13 -4.00 -0.32 14.06
CA MET A 13 -4.05 -1.54 13.26
C MET A 13 -4.91 -2.62 13.93
N LYS A 14 -5.79 -3.27 13.15
CA LYS A 14 -6.65 -4.38 13.63
C LYS A 14 -5.83 -5.53 14.24
N SER A 15 -4.63 -5.78 13.71
CA SER A 15 -3.71 -6.81 14.18
C SER A 15 -2.97 -6.46 15.47
N LYS A 16 -3.08 -5.23 15.99
CA LYS A 16 -2.28 -4.71 17.10
C LYS A 16 -0.77 -4.86 16.89
N LYS A 17 -0.34 -4.70 15.65
CA LYS A 17 1.06 -4.75 15.23
C LYS A 17 1.33 -3.54 14.36
N GLU A 18 2.46 -2.90 14.61
CA GLU A 18 2.94 -1.81 13.75
C GLU A 18 3.06 -2.32 12.31
N PHE A 19 2.69 -1.48 11.37
CA PHE A 19 2.90 -1.73 9.95
C PHE A 19 3.76 -0.62 9.37
N ARG A 20 4.87 -0.99 8.75
CA ARG A 20 5.71 -0.06 8.00
C ARG A 20 5.48 -0.29 6.51
N LEU A 21 5.12 0.77 5.80
CA LEU A 21 4.93 0.78 4.36
C LEU A 21 6.13 1.48 3.71
N PRO A 22 7.01 0.75 3.00
CA PRO A 22 8.07 1.39 2.24
C PRO A 22 7.46 2.19 1.09
N LEU A 23 8.07 3.33 0.78
CA LEU A 23 7.69 4.20 -0.32
C LEU A 23 8.73 4.15 -1.43
N THR A 24 8.28 3.90 -2.64
CA THR A 24 9.02 4.23 -3.86
C THR A 24 9.05 5.75 -4.07
N ASP A 25 9.86 6.22 -5.00
CA ASP A 25 9.87 7.64 -5.36
C ASP A 25 8.55 8.12 -5.97
N THR A 26 7.88 7.30 -6.78
CA THR A 26 6.57 7.69 -7.35
C THR A 26 5.50 7.75 -6.26
N LEU A 27 5.43 6.76 -5.37
CA LEU A 27 4.47 6.76 -4.27
C LEU A 27 4.71 7.93 -3.31
N ALA A 28 5.98 8.21 -2.98
CA ALA A 28 6.33 9.37 -2.16
C ALA A 28 5.89 10.69 -2.82
N LYS A 29 6.10 10.85 -4.13
CA LYS A 29 5.64 12.03 -4.88
C LYS A 29 4.12 12.18 -4.83
N ILE A 30 3.36 11.10 -5.04
CA ILE A 30 1.89 11.13 -4.96
C ILE A 30 1.44 11.60 -3.57
N ILE A 31 2.02 11.04 -2.51
CA ILE A 31 1.65 11.37 -1.13
C ILE A 31 2.02 12.81 -0.78
N TYR A 32 3.20 13.29 -1.19
CA TYR A 32 3.60 14.67 -0.96
C TYR A 32 2.74 15.66 -1.73
N ASN A 33 2.43 15.38 -2.99
CA ASN A 33 1.53 16.23 -3.78
C ASN A 33 0.15 16.32 -3.11
N MET A 34 -0.39 15.19 -2.64
CA MET A 34 -1.67 15.18 -1.92
C MET A 34 -1.60 15.96 -0.61
N ARG A 35 -0.54 15.77 0.17
CA ARG A 35 -0.31 16.53 1.41
C ARG A 35 -0.24 18.03 1.13
N ASP A 36 0.50 18.46 0.11
CA ASP A 36 0.70 19.88 -0.20
C ASP A 36 -0.62 20.57 -0.62
N LEU A 37 -1.58 19.80 -1.15
CA LEU A 37 -2.93 20.27 -1.44
C LEU A 37 -3.82 20.35 -0.18
N THR A 38 -3.61 19.49 0.81
CA THR A 38 -4.54 19.33 1.95
C THR A 38 -4.07 19.95 3.26
N TYR A 39 -2.76 20.08 3.49
CA TYR A 39 -2.18 20.39 4.82
C TYR A 39 -2.66 21.69 5.46
N ARG A 40 -3.08 22.69 4.66
CA ARG A 40 -3.57 23.98 5.19
C ARG A 40 -4.99 23.89 5.76
N ARG A 41 -5.75 22.83 5.42
CA ARG A 41 -7.19 22.72 5.69
C ARG A 41 -7.59 21.41 6.36
N SER A 42 -6.65 20.46 6.48
CA SER A 42 -6.88 19.10 6.94
C SER A 42 -5.64 18.53 7.60
N GLU A 43 -5.84 17.78 8.67
CA GLU A 43 -4.80 16.94 9.30
C GLU A 43 -4.61 15.61 8.54
N TYR A 44 -5.58 15.22 7.69
CA TYR A 44 -5.52 14.03 6.86
C TYR A 44 -4.90 14.32 5.49
N VAL A 45 -3.98 13.45 5.03
CA VAL A 45 -3.43 13.48 3.66
C VAL A 45 -4.55 13.27 2.63
N PHE A 46 -5.45 12.32 2.91
CA PHE A 46 -6.66 12.05 2.13
C PHE A 46 -7.90 12.46 2.94
N CYS A 47 -8.40 13.66 2.69
CA CYS A 47 -9.55 14.23 3.38
C CYS A 47 -10.83 14.13 2.55
N SER A 48 -11.98 14.32 3.19
CA SER A 48 -13.25 14.44 2.48
C SER A 48 -13.24 15.70 1.58
N PRO A 49 -13.69 15.60 0.31
CA PRO A 49 -13.76 16.75 -0.59
C PRO A 49 -14.84 17.76 -0.17
N VAL A 50 -15.80 17.34 0.67
CA VAL A 50 -16.90 18.19 1.15
C VAL A 50 -16.58 18.79 2.53
N HIS A 51 -15.90 18.02 3.39
CA HIS A 51 -15.59 18.41 4.76
C HIS A 51 -14.11 18.15 5.07
N MET A 52 -13.25 19.14 4.81
CA MET A 52 -11.79 19.00 4.92
C MET A 52 -11.31 18.58 6.32
N GLY A 53 -12.07 18.82 7.39
CA GLY A 53 -11.76 18.34 8.74
C GLY A 53 -12.04 16.86 9.01
N ARG A 54 -12.49 16.09 8.00
CA ARG A 54 -12.79 14.66 8.12
C ARG A 54 -11.95 13.84 7.14
N MET A 55 -11.62 12.63 7.54
CA MET A 55 -11.01 11.64 6.64
C MET A 55 -11.91 11.34 5.44
N MET A 56 -11.29 10.97 4.33
CA MET A 56 -12.00 10.43 3.16
C MET A 56 -12.82 9.19 3.54
N SER A 57 -14.02 9.05 2.98
CA SER A 57 -14.86 7.87 3.25
C SER A 57 -14.40 6.66 2.45
N ASP A 58 -14.61 5.45 2.99
CA ASP A 58 -14.24 4.17 2.35
C ASP A 58 -14.83 4.01 0.94
N ASN A 59 -16.03 4.55 0.72
CA ASN A 59 -16.71 4.46 -0.57
C ASN A 59 -16.13 5.40 -1.65
N THR A 60 -15.27 6.35 -1.28
CA THR A 60 -14.73 7.35 -2.20
C THR A 60 -13.98 6.70 -3.36
N LEU A 61 -13.18 5.66 -3.09
CA LEU A 61 -12.45 4.93 -4.14
C LEU A 61 -13.39 4.20 -5.10
N ASN A 62 -14.44 3.56 -4.60
CA ASN A 62 -15.43 2.89 -5.45
C ASN A 62 -16.22 3.88 -6.31
N VAL A 63 -16.53 5.07 -5.79
CA VAL A 63 -17.14 6.15 -6.58
C VAL A 63 -16.18 6.65 -7.66
N ALA A 64 -14.89 6.79 -7.34
CA ALA A 64 -13.88 7.15 -8.32
C ALA A 64 -13.77 6.12 -9.46
N HIS A 65 -13.77 4.81 -9.15
CA HIS A 65 -13.79 3.76 -10.17
C HIS A 65 -14.97 3.90 -11.12
N LYS A 66 -16.19 4.07 -10.58
CA LYS A 66 -17.41 4.25 -11.40
C LYS A 66 -17.29 5.44 -12.35
N ARG A 67 -16.74 6.56 -11.87
CA ARG A 67 -16.50 7.76 -12.69
C ARG A 67 -15.49 7.53 -13.80
N LEU A 68 -14.51 6.66 -13.57
CA LEU A 68 -13.51 6.24 -14.56
C LEU A 68 -14.01 5.12 -15.50
N GLY A 69 -15.26 4.67 -15.36
CA GLY A 69 -15.80 3.56 -16.14
C GLY A 69 -15.32 2.17 -15.70
N ILE A 70 -14.63 2.07 -14.56
CA ILE A 70 -14.15 0.81 -14.00
C ILE A 70 -15.30 0.17 -13.22
N THR A 71 -16.05 -0.72 -13.87
CA THR A 71 -17.25 -1.38 -13.29
C THR A 71 -16.99 -2.80 -12.79
N ASN A 72 -15.95 -3.46 -13.32
CA ASN A 72 -15.62 -4.85 -13.00
C ASN A 72 -14.59 -4.98 -11.85
N HIS A 73 -14.29 -3.88 -11.15
CA HIS A 73 -13.27 -3.86 -10.11
C HIS A 73 -13.62 -2.89 -8.98
N ASN A 74 -13.28 -3.25 -7.74
CA ASN A 74 -13.54 -2.46 -6.55
C ASN A 74 -12.24 -2.18 -5.77
N ALA A 75 -12.29 -1.29 -4.78
CA ALA A 75 -11.11 -0.90 -4.02
C ALA A 75 -10.41 -2.09 -3.33
N HIS A 76 -11.16 -3.10 -2.89
CA HIS A 76 -10.59 -4.31 -2.28
C HIS A 76 -9.95 -5.23 -3.32
N GLY A 77 -10.53 -5.30 -4.53
CA GLY A 77 -10.04 -6.09 -5.64
C GLY A 77 -8.60 -5.79 -6.02
N TRP A 78 -8.14 -4.54 -5.84
CA TRP A 78 -6.77 -4.16 -6.21
C TRP A 78 -5.73 -4.92 -5.40
N ARG A 79 -6.02 -5.24 -4.13
CA ARG A 79 -5.11 -6.02 -3.29
C ARG A 79 -5.02 -7.46 -3.76
N SER A 80 -6.14 -8.04 -4.19
CA SER A 80 -6.18 -9.38 -4.77
C SER A 80 -5.41 -9.43 -6.09
N SER A 81 -5.63 -8.46 -6.98
CA SER A 81 -4.89 -8.33 -8.24
C SER A 81 -3.39 -8.16 -8.01
N PHE A 82 -2.98 -7.28 -7.09
CA PHE A 82 -1.57 -7.13 -6.71
C PHE A 82 -0.97 -8.46 -6.26
N SER A 83 -1.65 -9.19 -5.37
CA SER A 83 -1.19 -10.49 -4.88
C SER A 83 -1.01 -11.48 -6.02
N THR A 84 -2.08 -11.71 -6.81
CA THR A 84 -2.06 -12.66 -7.93
C THR A 84 -0.93 -12.35 -8.91
N ILE A 85 -0.80 -11.10 -9.35
CA ILE A 85 0.22 -10.71 -10.34
C ILE A 85 1.62 -10.86 -9.75
N CYS A 86 1.86 -10.49 -8.49
CA CYS A 86 3.17 -10.71 -7.88
C CYS A 86 3.51 -12.21 -7.80
N TYR A 87 2.54 -13.08 -7.48
CA TYR A 87 2.79 -14.52 -7.49
C TYR A 87 3.05 -15.08 -8.90
N GLU A 88 2.31 -14.62 -9.90
CA GLU A 88 2.49 -15.05 -11.31
C GLU A 88 3.86 -14.64 -11.86
N HIS A 89 4.33 -13.44 -11.52
CA HIS A 89 5.60 -12.87 -11.97
C HIS A 89 6.74 -13.06 -10.96
N GLN A 90 6.60 -13.98 -10.00
CA GLN A 90 7.58 -14.18 -8.92
C GLN A 90 8.99 -14.45 -9.43
N LYS A 91 9.13 -15.13 -10.57
CA LYS A 91 10.42 -15.42 -11.21
C LYS A 91 11.10 -14.18 -11.78
N GLU A 92 10.33 -13.17 -12.17
CA GLU A 92 10.86 -11.94 -12.79
C GLU A 92 11.41 -11.00 -11.74
N HIS A 93 10.65 -10.76 -10.67
CA HIS A 93 11.07 -9.85 -9.60
C HIS A 93 11.88 -10.54 -8.49
N GLY A 94 11.87 -11.87 -8.41
CA GLY A 94 12.73 -12.67 -7.53
C GLY A 94 12.45 -12.54 -6.03
N MET A 95 11.31 -11.96 -5.63
CA MET A 95 10.96 -11.75 -4.22
C MET A 95 10.24 -12.98 -3.65
N SER A 96 10.44 -13.28 -2.37
CA SER A 96 9.83 -14.44 -1.74
C SER A 96 8.34 -14.23 -1.47
N ALA A 97 7.60 -15.33 -1.22
CA ALA A 97 6.20 -15.26 -0.85
C ALA A 97 6.00 -14.43 0.43
N GLU A 98 6.92 -14.55 1.39
CA GLU A 98 6.91 -13.77 2.63
C GLU A 98 7.01 -12.25 2.36
N VAL A 99 7.77 -11.83 1.36
CA VAL A 99 7.85 -10.41 0.97
C VAL A 99 6.50 -9.91 0.42
N ILE A 100 5.87 -10.70 -0.46
CA ILE A 100 4.55 -10.38 -1.06
C ILE A 100 3.48 -10.28 0.04
N GLU A 101 3.40 -11.29 0.91
CA GLU A 101 2.43 -11.33 2.01
C GLU A 101 2.68 -10.22 3.04
N ALA A 102 3.95 -9.88 3.32
CA ALA A 102 4.31 -8.80 4.24
C ALA A 102 3.89 -7.44 3.67
N GLN A 103 4.00 -7.24 2.35
CA GLN A 103 3.51 -6.03 1.68
C GLN A 103 2.00 -5.87 1.82
N LEU A 104 1.27 -6.98 1.89
CA LEU A 104 -0.17 -7.00 2.12
C LEU A 104 -0.53 -6.94 3.62
N HIS A 105 0.43 -6.85 4.55
CA HIS A 105 0.18 -6.94 5.99
C HIS A 105 -0.57 -8.22 6.39
N HIS A 106 -0.34 -9.31 5.66
CA HIS A 106 -0.87 -10.62 5.99
C HIS A 106 0.00 -11.31 7.05
N GLN A 107 -0.60 -12.21 7.82
CA GLN A 107 0.13 -13.00 8.79
C GLN A 107 0.85 -14.16 8.09
N ILE A 108 2.18 -14.15 8.16
CA ILE A 108 3.02 -15.18 7.53
C ILE A 108 3.35 -16.28 8.54
N GLY A 109 3.41 -17.54 8.10
CA GLY A 109 3.93 -18.67 8.86
C GLY A 109 3.12 -19.10 10.10
N SER A 110 3.73 -19.89 10.97
CA SER A 110 3.17 -20.29 12.27
C SER A 110 3.52 -19.29 13.37
N SER A 111 2.94 -19.44 14.56
CA SER A 111 3.35 -18.63 15.73
C SER A 111 4.84 -18.78 16.03
N VAL A 112 5.39 -19.99 15.83
CA VAL A 112 6.81 -20.30 16.04
C VAL A 112 7.68 -19.58 15.02
N THR A 113 7.40 -19.71 13.71
CA THR A 113 8.25 -19.09 12.69
C THR A 113 8.21 -17.56 12.77
N ARG A 114 7.05 -16.97 13.10
CA ARG A 114 6.94 -15.52 13.34
C ARG A 114 7.78 -15.00 14.49
N ALA A 115 8.01 -15.81 15.53
CA ALA A 115 8.86 -15.41 16.65
C ALA A 115 10.33 -15.25 16.21
N TYR A 116 10.75 -15.98 15.18
CA TYR A 116 12.10 -15.91 14.61
C TYR A 116 12.21 -14.92 13.44
N MET A 117 11.10 -14.62 12.75
CA MET A 117 11.06 -13.62 11.68
C MET A 117 11.08 -12.20 12.26
N ARG A 118 12.29 -11.70 12.55
CA ARG A 118 12.51 -10.37 13.15
C ARG A 118 12.49 -9.22 12.14
N SER A 119 12.47 -9.51 10.84
CA SER A 119 12.43 -8.52 9.75
C SER A 119 11.01 -8.41 9.19
N ASP A 120 10.62 -7.21 8.79
CA ASP A 120 9.41 -6.93 8.00
C ASP A 120 9.72 -6.76 6.50
N PHE A 121 10.95 -7.14 6.08
CA PHE A 121 11.42 -7.15 4.70
C PHE A 121 11.34 -5.77 4.01
N LEU A 122 11.64 -4.70 4.75
CA LEU A 122 11.35 -3.34 4.29
C LEU A 122 11.99 -2.99 2.94
N GLU A 123 13.24 -3.38 2.71
CA GLU A 123 13.96 -3.08 1.47
C GLU A 123 13.57 -4.05 0.34
N GLU A 124 13.35 -5.34 0.62
CA GLU A 124 12.83 -6.28 -0.37
C GLU A 124 11.42 -5.89 -0.83
N ARG A 125 10.58 -5.41 0.09
CA ARG A 125 9.26 -4.85 -0.24
C ARG A 125 9.35 -3.57 -1.05
N ARG A 126 10.38 -2.73 -0.82
CA ARG A 126 10.65 -1.57 -1.68
C ARG A 126 10.98 -2.01 -3.10
N ASN A 127 11.90 -2.97 -3.26
CA ASN A 127 12.26 -3.54 -4.55
C ASN A 127 11.05 -4.15 -5.27
N LEU A 128 10.17 -4.85 -4.52
CA LEU A 128 8.90 -5.37 -5.06
C LEU A 128 8.01 -4.25 -5.60
N LEU A 129 7.87 -3.14 -4.86
CA LEU A 129 7.07 -2.00 -5.30
C LEU A 129 7.70 -1.24 -6.48
N GLU A 130 9.03 -1.16 -6.54
CA GLU A 130 9.73 -0.57 -7.69
C GLU A 130 9.54 -1.41 -8.95
N TRP A 131 9.62 -2.74 -8.85
CA TRP A 131 9.26 -3.63 -9.94
C TRP A 131 7.80 -3.46 -10.35
N TRP A 132 6.88 -3.40 -9.39
CA TRP A 132 5.44 -3.19 -9.63
C TRP A 132 5.17 -1.91 -10.42
N GLU A 133 5.91 -0.83 -10.14
CA GLU A 133 5.80 0.42 -10.90
C GLU A 133 6.27 0.32 -12.35
N ILE A 134 7.27 -0.52 -12.62
CA ILE A 134 7.76 -0.77 -13.97
C ILE A 134 6.73 -1.63 -14.71
N PHE A 135 6.27 -2.71 -14.08
CA PHE A 135 5.24 -3.60 -14.61
C PHE A 135 3.99 -2.83 -15.08
N LEU A 136 3.45 -1.95 -14.22
CA LEU A 136 2.27 -1.13 -14.57
C LEU A 136 2.50 -0.13 -15.72
N LYS A 137 3.74 0.25 -16.01
CA LYS A 137 4.07 1.17 -17.12
C LYS A 137 4.24 0.45 -18.44
N ASP A 138 4.69 -0.80 -18.39
CA ASP A 138 4.99 -1.63 -19.55
C ASP A 138 3.73 -2.31 -20.13
N GLU A 139 2.68 -2.52 -19.32
CA GLU A 139 1.36 -3.03 -19.78
C GLU A 139 0.51 -2.01 -20.57
N LYS A 140 1.12 -1.21 -21.46
CA LYS A 140 0.40 -0.28 -22.35
C LYS A 140 -0.09 -0.90 -23.65
#